data_AF-A0A9P7DP22-F1
#
_entry.id   AF-A0A9P7DP22-F1
#
_cell.length_a   1.000
_cell.length_b   1.000
_cell.length_c   1.000
_cell.angle_alpha   90.00
_cell.angle_beta   90.00
_cell.angle_gamma   90.00
#
_symmetry.space_group_name_H-M   'P 1'
#
loop_
_entity.id
_entity.type
_entity.pdbx_description
1 polymer ?
#
loop_
_entity_poly.entity_id
_entity_poly.type
_entity_poly.pdbx_seq_one_letter_code
_entity_poly.pdbx_strand_id
1 'polypeptide(L)'
;MHSENLVTIRTSIDCSNIKLCIQQIKYSLSSYQDLAFLIPDGWSNSDLIMIVTPIPPKFLIFFNNIQDMIAAAKTLQKRLPLDMHHKIKWYNSDMTVEYKENEVNHLILGETWGLCMMESFRMGMDIPDILLVIQWRAMCKLLTLW
;
A
#
# COMPACT_ATOMS: atom_id res chain seq x y z
N MET A 1 26.93 -22.02 -28.47
CA MET A 1 25.46 -21.97 -28.53
C MET A 1 25.07 -21.31 -29.84
N HIS A 2 24.46 -22.05 -30.77
CA HIS A 2 24.05 -21.50 -32.08
C HIS A 2 22.81 -20.63 -31.90
N SER A 3 22.88 -19.38 -32.33
CA SER A 3 21.80 -18.38 -32.33
C SER A 3 20.71 -18.65 -33.38
N GLU A 4 20.91 -19.65 -34.23
CA GLU A 4 20.12 -19.92 -35.44
C GLU A 4 18.68 -20.38 -35.16
N ASN A 5 18.35 -20.72 -33.90
CA ASN A 5 16.99 -21.09 -33.47
C ASN A 5 16.46 -20.22 -32.33
N LEU A 6 17.02 -19.03 -32.10
CA LEU A 6 16.61 -18.18 -30.97
C LEU A 6 15.40 -17.32 -31.35
N VAL A 7 14.26 -17.59 -30.73
CA VAL A 7 13.05 -16.76 -30.84
C VAL A 7 13.00 -15.80 -29.65
N THR A 8 13.00 -14.50 -29.92
CA THR A 8 12.81 -13.47 -28.89
C THR A 8 11.35 -13.02 -28.90
N ILE A 9 10.64 -13.23 -27.80
CA ILE A 9 9.29 -12.71 -27.58
C ILE A 9 9.41 -11.47 -26.70
N ARG A 10 8.79 -10.37 -27.11
CA ARG A 10 8.69 -9.13 -26.32
C ARG A 10 7.22 -8.82 -26.11
N THR A 11 6.84 -8.60 -24.87
CA THR A 11 5.50 -8.13 -24.50
C THR A 11 5.56 -6.65 -24.15
N SER A 12 4.44 -5.95 -24.34
CA SER A 12 4.31 -4.58 -23.86
C SER A 12 4.36 -4.53 -22.33
N ILE A 13 4.88 -3.43 -21.79
CA ILE A 13 4.81 -3.10 -20.35
C ILE A 13 3.68 -2.11 -20.04
N ASP A 14 2.88 -1.76 -21.06
CA ASP A 14 1.75 -0.84 -20.90
C ASP A 14 0.62 -1.48 -20.08
N CYS A 15 0.16 -0.75 -19.08
CA CYS A 15 -0.93 -1.14 -18.17
C CYS A 15 -2.00 -0.05 -18.22
N SER A 16 -2.84 -0.06 -19.26
CA SER A 16 -3.82 1.00 -19.52
C SER A 16 -4.86 1.21 -18.40
N ASN A 17 -5.00 0.24 -17.50
CA ASN A 17 -5.84 0.30 -16.31
C ASN A 17 -5.17 1.03 -15.13
N ILE A 18 -3.87 1.34 -15.22
CA ILE A 18 -3.11 2.04 -14.17
C ILE A 18 -3.00 3.52 -14.53
N LYS A 19 -3.37 4.39 -13.59
CA LYS A 19 -3.24 5.84 -13.71
C LYS A 19 -2.12 6.32 -12.79
N LEU A 20 -1.06 6.84 -13.38
CA LEU A 20 0.04 7.43 -12.63
C LEU A 20 -0.27 8.88 -12.27
N CYS A 21 -0.08 9.23 -11.00
CA CYS A 21 -0.24 10.58 -10.48
C CYS A 21 0.95 10.93 -9.59
N ILE A 22 1.35 12.20 -9.60
CA ILE A 22 2.38 12.74 -8.71
C ILE A 22 1.75 13.86 -7.90
N GLN A 23 1.83 13.73 -6.58
CA GLN A 23 1.38 14.75 -5.65
C GLN A 23 2.56 15.30 -4.86
N GLN A 24 2.70 16.62 -4.86
CA GLN A 24 3.68 17.30 -4.02
C GLN A 24 3.28 17.15 -2.54
N ILE A 25 4.24 16.74 -1.70
CA ILE A 25 4.10 16.73 -0.24
C ILE A 25 3.99 18.17 0.26
N LYS A 26 2.91 18.50 0.96
CA LYS A 26 2.62 19.86 1.44
C LYS A 26 2.95 20.05 2.92
N TYR A 27 2.85 18.99 3.71
CA TYR A 27 3.05 19.03 5.16
C TYR A 27 4.43 18.50 5.55
N SER A 28 4.77 18.59 6.84
CA SER A 28 6.02 18.01 7.32
C SER A 28 6.02 16.50 7.13
N LEU A 29 7.16 15.92 6.73
CA LEU A 29 7.26 14.48 6.46
C LEU A 29 6.88 13.61 7.65
N SER A 30 7.15 14.08 8.86
CA SER A 30 6.82 13.39 10.11
C SER A 30 5.35 13.48 10.52
N SER A 31 4.55 14.35 9.86
CA SER A 31 3.11 14.45 10.12
C SER A 31 2.30 13.40 9.38
N TYR A 32 2.79 12.92 8.24
CA TYR A 32 2.08 12.01 7.33
C TYR A 32 0.69 12.53 6.89
N GLN A 33 0.43 13.84 7.03
CA GLN A 33 -0.88 14.43 6.77
C GLN A 33 -1.26 14.38 5.28
N ASP A 34 -0.28 14.34 4.37
CA ASP A 34 -0.53 14.13 2.94
C ASP A 34 -1.09 12.71 2.64
N LEU A 35 -0.98 11.75 3.56
CA LEU A 35 -1.64 10.43 3.44
C LEU A 35 -3.07 10.43 3.99
N ALA A 36 -3.54 11.55 4.55
CA ALA A 36 -4.82 11.60 5.24
C ALA A 36 -6.03 11.34 4.32
N PHE A 37 -5.89 11.52 3.01
CA PHE A 37 -6.98 11.24 2.07
C PHE A 37 -7.39 9.76 2.03
N LEU A 38 -6.52 8.84 2.48
CA LEU A 38 -6.82 7.41 2.53
C LEU A 38 -7.93 7.06 3.52
N ILE A 39 -8.11 7.88 4.54
CA ILE A 39 -9.05 7.66 5.63
C ILE A 39 -9.71 9.00 5.92
N PRO A 40 -10.94 9.28 5.51
CA PRO A 40 -11.57 10.57 5.82
C PRO A 40 -11.65 10.83 7.34
N ASP A 41 -11.65 12.12 7.74
CA ASP A 41 -11.88 12.48 9.14
C ASP A 41 -13.31 12.15 9.58
N GLY A 42 -13.50 11.93 10.89
CA GLY A 42 -14.82 11.74 11.48
C GLY A 42 -15.35 10.31 11.42
N TRP A 43 -14.49 9.33 11.15
CA TRP A 43 -14.95 7.95 11.01
C TRP A 43 -15.39 7.35 12.34
N SER A 44 -16.62 6.85 12.38
CA SER A 44 -17.25 6.23 13.54
C SER A 44 -17.81 4.85 13.20
N ASN A 45 -17.92 3.98 14.21
CA ASN A 45 -18.48 2.64 14.02
C ASN A 45 -19.96 2.66 13.56
N SER A 46 -20.70 3.73 13.85
CA SER A 46 -22.04 3.95 13.31
C SER A 46 -22.05 4.14 11.79
N ASP A 47 -20.97 4.66 11.21
CA ASP A 47 -20.91 4.95 9.77
C ASP A 47 -20.85 3.69 8.91
N LEU A 48 -20.22 2.62 9.42
CA LEU A 48 -20.22 1.30 8.77
C LEU A 48 -21.62 0.69 8.72
N ILE A 49 -22.44 0.94 9.75
CA ILE A 49 -23.80 0.41 9.86
C ILE A 49 -24.78 1.24 9.03
N MET A 50 -24.53 2.54 8.85
CA MET A 50 -25.43 3.45 8.14
C MET A 50 -25.09 3.69 6.65
N ILE A 51 -24.00 3.15 6.10
CA ILE A 51 -23.55 3.42 4.70
C ILE A 51 -23.41 4.93 4.43
N VAL A 52 -22.88 5.69 5.40
CA VAL A 52 -22.66 7.14 5.22
C VAL A 52 -21.21 7.43 4.86
N THR A 53 -20.26 6.59 5.29
CA THR A 53 -18.84 6.78 5.02
C THR A 53 -18.31 5.64 4.15
N PRO A 54 -17.78 5.93 2.94
CA PRO A 54 -17.27 4.89 2.05
C PRO A 54 -16.08 4.17 2.68
N ILE A 55 -16.10 2.84 2.60
CA ILE A 55 -14.96 1.99 2.99
C ILE A 55 -13.76 2.41 2.12
N PRO A 56 -12.58 2.66 2.72
CA PRO A 56 -11.37 2.93 1.98
C PRO A 56 -11.08 1.84 0.94
N PRO A 57 -10.61 2.21 -0.25
CA PRO A 57 -10.14 1.25 -1.22
C PRO A 57 -8.99 0.42 -0.64
N LYS A 58 -8.78 -0.81 -1.14
CA LYS A 58 -7.56 -1.57 -0.80
C LYS A 58 -6.33 -0.79 -1.29
N PHE A 59 -5.38 -0.55 -0.40
CA PHE A 59 -4.21 0.26 -0.70
C PHE A 59 -2.90 -0.32 -0.18
N LEU A 60 -1.81 -0.01 -0.89
CA LEU A 60 -0.44 -0.31 -0.48
C LEU A 60 0.36 0.99 -0.40
N ILE A 61 1.19 1.14 0.63
CA ILE A 61 2.10 2.27 0.78
C ILE A 61 3.53 1.77 0.96
N PHE A 62 4.41 2.16 0.04
CA PHE A 62 5.83 1.86 0.07
C PHE A 62 6.62 2.97 0.76
N PHE A 63 7.52 2.57 1.65
CA PHE A 63 8.41 3.42 2.41
C PHE A 63 9.88 3.02 2.20
N ASN A 64 10.76 3.99 2.43
CA ASN A 64 12.21 3.81 2.29
C ASN A 64 12.89 3.40 3.61
N ASN A 65 12.21 3.50 4.75
CA ASN A 65 12.73 3.07 6.05
C ASN A 65 11.62 2.60 6.99
N ILE A 66 12.00 1.74 7.93
CA ILE A 66 11.09 1.08 8.87
C ILE A 66 10.41 2.10 9.81
N GLN A 67 11.11 3.15 10.21
CA GLN A 67 10.57 4.13 11.17
C GLN A 67 9.41 4.91 10.55
N ASP A 68 9.57 5.41 9.32
CA ASP A 68 8.51 6.08 8.58
C ASP A 68 7.32 5.16 8.33
N MET A 69 7.58 3.90 7.95
CA MET A 69 6.54 2.90 7.72
C MET A 69 5.67 2.69 8.97
N ILE A 70 6.30 2.46 10.13
CA ILE A 70 5.59 2.23 11.39
C ILE A 70 4.87 3.51 11.85
N ALA A 71 5.52 4.67 11.74
CA ALA A 71 4.94 5.94 12.18
C ALA A 71 3.75 6.35 11.32
N ALA A 72 3.82 6.17 10.00
CA ALA A 72 2.73 6.41 9.08
C ALA A 72 1.55 5.48 9.35
N ALA A 73 1.79 4.17 9.50
CA ALA A 73 0.75 3.20 9.81
C ALA A 73 0.02 3.57 11.12
N LYS A 74 0.77 3.91 12.18
CA LYS A 74 0.18 4.37 13.46
C LYS A 74 -0.60 5.67 13.32
N THR A 75 -0.14 6.59 12.47
CA THR A 75 -0.82 7.86 12.22
C THR A 75 -2.14 7.64 11.49
N LEU A 76 -2.16 6.75 10.51
CA LEU A 76 -3.37 6.33 9.81
C LEU A 76 -4.33 5.59 10.74
N GLN A 77 -3.84 4.67 11.57
CA GLN A 77 -4.63 3.95 12.57
C GLN A 77 -5.31 4.91 13.56
N LYS A 78 -4.63 5.96 14.03
CA LYS A 78 -5.22 6.96 14.94
C LYS A 78 -6.44 7.69 14.37
N ARG A 79 -6.66 7.63 13.05
CA ARG A 79 -7.83 8.20 12.39
C ARG A 79 -9.00 7.22 12.29
N LEU A 80 -8.80 6.01 12.79
CA LEU A 80 -9.79 4.96 12.95
C LEU A 80 -10.24 4.84 14.42
N PRO A 81 -11.49 4.39 14.66
CA PRO A 81 -11.88 3.82 15.94
C PRO A 81 -10.91 2.73 16.41
N LEU A 82 -10.71 2.62 17.72
CA LEU A 82 -9.68 1.74 18.32
C LEU A 82 -9.82 0.28 17.89
N ASP A 83 -11.05 -0.22 17.80
CA ASP A 83 -11.39 -1.57 17.38
C ASP A 83 -11.05 -1.84 15.91
N MET A 84 -10.81 -0.79 15.12
CA MET A 84 -10.52 -0.87 13.69
C MET A 84 -9.05 -0.63 13.35
N HIS A 85 -8.18 -0.37 14.33
CA HIS A 85 -6.74 -0.15 14.08
C HIS A 85 -6.09 -1.33 13.36
N HIS A 86 -6.63 -2.55 13.54
CA HIS A 86 -6.16 -3.74 12.85
C HIS A 86 -6.37 -3.71 11.32
N LYS A 87 -7.24 -2.83 10.80
CA LYS A 87 -7.51 -2.69 9.36
C LYS A 87 -6.35 -2.11 8.57
N ILE A 88 -5.36 -1.52 9.25
CA ILE A 88 -4.15 -0.99 8.63
C ILE A 88 -2.97 -1.60 9.34
N LYS A 89 -2.08 -2.24 8.60
CA LYS A 89 -0.94 -2.95 9.15
C LYS A 89 0.35 -2.48 8.49
N TRP A 90 1.46 -2.85 9.12
CA TRP A 90 2.78 -2.67 8.52
C TRP A 90 3.50 -3.99 8.40
N TYR A 91 4.43 -4.04 7.46
CA TYR A 91 5.09 -5.25 7.01
C TYR A 91 6.56 -4.96 6.74
N ASN A 92 7.50 -5.66 7.39
CA ASN A 92 8.93 -5.52 7.13
C ASN A 92 9.69 -6.86 7.11
N SER A 93 11.00 -6.80 6.84
CA SER A 93 11.89 -7.96 6.73
C SER A 93 11.94 -8.82 7.97
N ASP A 94 11.84 -8.18 9.13
CA ASP A 94 12.14 -8.79 10.42
C ASP A 94 10.98 -9.66 10.91
N MET A 95 9.83 -9.59 10.23
CA MET A 95 8.65 -10.41 10.49
C MET A 95 8.79 -11.82 9.92
N THR A 96 8.19 -12.80 10.61
CA THR A 96 8.19 -14.21 10.19
C THR A 96 7.47 -14.40 8.87
N VAL A 97 7.84 -15.44 8.12
CA VAL A 97 7.17 -15.81 6.86
C VAL A 97 5.67 -16.04 7.08
N GLU A 98 5.31 -16.75 8.15
CA GLU A 98 3.92 -17.02 8.53
C GLU A 98 3.13 -15.72 8.77
N TYR A 99 3.70 -14.75 9.48
CA TYR A 99 3.05 -13.45 9.69
C TYR A 99 2.79 -12.75 8.36
N LYS A 100 3.79 -12.79 7.46
CA LYS A 100 3.73 -12.16 6.15
C LYS A 100 2.65 -12.76 5.27
N GLU A 101 2.54 -14.08 5.22
CA GLU A 101 1.52 -14.81 4.46
C GLU A 101 0.11 -14.54 5.01
N ASN A 102 -0.03 -14.53 6.34
CA ASN A 102 -1.32 -14.24 6.97
C ASN A 102 -1.82 -12.82 6.66
N GLU A 103 -0.97 -11.80 6.76
CA GLU A 103 -1.38 -10.41 6.47
C GLU A 103 -1.73 -10.21 4.98
N VAL A 104 -1.05 -10.89 4.06
CA VAL A 104 -1.43 -10.92 2.64
C VAL A 104 -2.80 -11.56 2.46
N ASN A 105 -3.07 -12.69 3.11
CA ASN A 105 -4.37 -13.35 3.06
C ASN A 105 -5.49 -12.47 3.64
N HIS A 106 -5.24 -11.79 4.76
CA HIS A 106 -6.19 -10.84 5.35
C HIS A 106 -6.51 -9.69 4.38
N LEU A 107 -5.53 -9.21 3.61
CA LEU A 107 -5.74 -8.18 2.59
C LEU A 107 -6.51 -8.73 1.36
N ILE A 108 -6.22 -9.95 0.92
CA ILE A 108 -6.96 -10.62 -0.16
C ILE A 108 -8.44 -10.75 0.23
N LEU A 109 -8.72 -11.21 1.45
CA LEU A 109 -10.07 -11.37 1.99
C LEU A 109 -10.77 -10.05 2.33
N GLY A 110 -10.05 -8.92 2.31
CA GLY A 110 -10.59 -7.59 2.67
C GLY A 110 -10.79 -7.38 4.17
N GLU A 111 -10.22 -8.25 5.00
CA GLU A 111 -10.18 -8.11 6.45
C GLU A 111 -9.24 -6.97 6.88
N THR A 112 -8.21 -6.72 6.09
CA THR A 112 -7.31 -5.56 6.16
C THR A 112 -7.55 -4.68 4.93
N TRP A 113 -7.48 -3.35 5.08
CA TRP A 113 -7.65 -2.39 3.99
C TRP A 113 -6.33 -1.89 3.43
N GLY A 114 -5.32 -1.76 4.28
CA GLY A 114 -4.08 -1.09 3.94
C GLY A 114 -2.84 -1.76 4.50
N LEU A 115 -1.80 -1.88 3.67
CA LEU A 115 -0.47 -2.31 4.12
C LEU A 115 0.58 -1.21 3.87
N CYS A 116 1.30 -0.87 4.94
CA CYS A 116 2.51 -0.07 4.88
C CYS A 116 3.73 -1.01 4.81
N MET A 117 4.58 -0.87 3.81
CA MET A 117 5.67 -1.82 3.56
C MET A 117 6.94 -1.14 3.08
N MET A 118 8.06 -1.84 3.19
CA MET A 118 9.33 -1.40 2.62
C MET A 118 9.40 -1.73 1.11
N GLU A 119 10.06 -0.89 0.33
CA GLU A 119 10.26 -1.11 -1.12
C GLU A 119 10.90 -2.47 -1.45
N SER A 120 11.74 -3.00 -0.55
CA SER A 120 12.39 -4.31 -0.72
C SER A 120 11.43 -5.50 -0.74
N PHE A 121 10.15 -5.31 -0.38
CA PHE A 121 9.13 -6.36 -0.37
C PHE A 121 8.21 -6.35 -1.59
N ARG A 122 8.57 -5.60 -2.62
CA ARG A 122 7.86 -5.56 -3.92
C ARG A 122 7.78 -6.91 -4.64
N MET A 123 8.63 -7.90 -4.29
CA MET A 123 8.66 -9.19 -4.97
C MET A 123 7.78 -10.23 -4.26
N GLY A 124 6.80 -10.79 -4.97
CA GLY A 124 6.06 -11.98 -4.53
C GLY A 124 4.66 -11.73 -3.98
N MET A 125 4.11 -10.52 -4.12
CA MET A 125 2.71 -10.26 -3.78
C MET A 125 1.83 -10.28 -5.04
N ASP A 126 0.93 -11.26 -5.10
CA ASP A 126 -0.16 -11.31 -6.08
C ASP A 126 -1.47 -11.06 -5.36
N ILE A 127 -1.86 -9.78 -5.28
CA ILE A 127 -3.04 -9.33 -4.54
C ILE A 127 -4.01 -8.68 -5.52
N PRO A 128 -5.20 -9.27 -5.74
CA PRO A 128 -6.18 -8.69 -6.63
C PRO A 128 -6.83 -7.45 -6.02
N ASP A 129 -7.45 -6.64 -6.88
CA ASP A 129 -8.32 -5.51 -6.51
C ASP A 129 -7.65 -4.41 -5.67
N ILE A 130 -6.32 -4.27 -5.76
CA ILE A 130 -5.63 -3.09 -5.24
C ILE A 130 -5.98 -1.88 -6.10
N LEU A 131 -6.58 -0.86 -5.49
CA LEU A 131 -7.01 0.35 -6.19
C LEU A 131 -6.01 1.50 -6.03
N LEU A 132 -5.22 1.51 -4.97
CA LEU A 132 -4.21 2.53 -4.72
C LEU A 132 -2.86 1.92 -4.36
N VAL A 133 -1.83 2.34 -5.08
CA VAL A 133 -0.43 2.08 -4.75
C VAL A 133 0.27 3.42 -4.57
N ILE A 134 0.91 3.61 -3.43
CA ILE A 134 1.52 4.89 -3.05
C ILE A 134 2.98 4.65 -2.73
N GLN A 135 3.86 5.41 -3.36
CA GLN A 135 5.27 5.51 -2.95
C GLN A 135 5.45 6.75 -2.08
N TRP A 136 5.63 6.58 -0.78
CA TRP A 136 5.95 7.71 0.11
C TRP A 136 7.39 8.16 -0.11
N ARG A 137 7.56 9.46 -0.37
CA ARG A 137 8.87 10.07 -0.67
C ARG A 137 9.59 9.31 -1.78
N ALA A 138 9.11 9.45 -3.01
CA ALA A 138 9.75 8.89 -4.19
C ALA A 138 11.18 9.45 -4.35
N MET A 139 12.18 8.63 -3.99
CA MET A 139 13.60 8.85 -4.32
C MET A 139 14.06 7.89 -5.43
N CYS A 140 13.10 7.22 -6.05
CA CYS A 140 13.26 6.12 -6.98
C CYS A 140 13.63 6.60 -8.40
N LYS A 141 14.31 5.72 -9.14
CA LYS A 141 14.47 5.85 -10.60
C LYS A 141 13.18 5.35 -11.26
N LEU A 142 12.92 5.71 -12.52
CA LEU A 142 11.71 5.27 -13.23
C LEU A 142 11.50 3.75 -13.18
N LEU A 143 12.59 2.98 -13.28
CA LEU A 143 12.58 1.52 -13.22
C LEU A 143 12.18 0.94 -11.85
N THR A 144 12.13 1.78 -10.81
CA THR A 144 11.72 1.38 -9.46
C THR A 144 10.35 1.96 -9.05
N LEU A 145 9.67 2.71 -9.93
CA LEU A 145 8.26 3.10 -9.75
C LEU A 145 7.32 1.94 -10.15
N TRP A 146 6.22 1.77 -9.42
CA TRP A 146 5.07 0.91 -9.76
C TRP A 146 3.84 1.79 -9.97
#